data_AF-A0A1B7YI43-F1
#
_entry.id   AF-A0A1B7YI43-F1
#
_cell.length_a   1.000
_cell.length_b   1.000
_cell.length_c   1.000
_cell.angle_alpha   90.00
_cell.angle_beta   90.00
_cell.angle_gamma   90.00
#
_symmetry.space_group_name_H-M   'P 1'
#
loop_
_entity.id
_entity.type
_entity.pdbx_description
1 polymer ?
#
loop_
_entity_poly.entity_id
_entity_poly.type
_entity_poly.pdbx_seq_one_letter_code
_entity_poly.pdbx_strand_id
1 'polypeptide(L)'
;MGVNGALSNSRIKEILMRHGMSPKTSQECALNELRGWSTSAVESVLSKIKRPCIGHCPLNYTSPDPDETSIGRRLGSWLPSAWVRPPLGLVRQAVDERKALCVNRRFQWSLCGDGYFAVSHVWGEGIRADPKGRGLAHQHLTRVFDALASTGAEWIWLDVLAVPNADPEGLNLSPEEKELQVKVINTLPQVYEGATAVIVFDALVLQMHGASSADVAVGLVCGAWISRVWTYQEIRLAKKALIVTADRIYTWDEIVKNLWQLVEDDDDGSRQGGPPRLSRFYSLYLSMAILQYINETGLSLTDISFASATRQSTYEIDYARSLFALVDLPWDPAWKTSAPGMQAIYQHRRQDASRLVAMYGAKRLKVSPRWAPSRLAGLEGTVHGDMIWEERGLRGMWYRERIASFTELVLGKGRRAMRLFLSDRDCDLWCEVLVGADEEAETIDGFKKAVGDGRAFLFCKHQIADGVGLERGTASQALVVETLDGGQDGEVDVLFATALRAVQGESSGEQSSVLLRH
;
A
#
# COMPACT_ATOMS: atom_id res chain seq x y z
N MET A 1 -29.23 -12.01 -10.20
CA MET A 1 -28.36 -11.95 -9.00
C MET A 1 -27.53 -10.66 -8.88
N GLY A 2 -27.17 -9.95 -9.98
CA GLY A 2 -26.32 -8.74 -9.91
C GLY A 2 -26.91 -7.51 -9.20
N VAL A 3 -28.23 -7.29 -9.26
CA VAL A 3 -28.90 -6.12 -8.64
C VAL A 3 -28.88 -6.18 -7.10
N ASN A 4 -29.03 -7.37 -6.52
CA ASN A 4 -29.02 -7.56 -5.06
C ASN A 4 -27.62 -7.36 -4.44
N GLY A 5 -26.55 -7.74 -5.16
CA GLY A 5 -25.18 -7.55 -4.69
C GLY A 5 -24.76 -6.08 -4.65
N ALA A 6 -25.12 -5.29 -5.67
CA ALA A 6 -24.81 -3.86 -5.71
C ALA A 6 -25.52 -3.07 -4.59
N LEU A 7 -26.79 -3.40 -4.33
CA LEU A 7 -27.56 -2.82 -3.22
C LEU A 7 -26.99 -3.20 -1.85
N SER A 8 -26.51 -4.44 -1.68
CA SER A 8 -25.85 -4.88 -0.45
C SER A 8 -24.56 -4.10 -0.18
N ASN A 9 -23.69 -3.97 -1.19
CA ASN A 9 -22.41 -3.26 -1.05
C ASN A 9 -22.60 -1.77 -0.72
N SER A 10 -23.62 -1.12 -1.31
CA SER A 10 -23.95 0.28 -0.97
C SER A 10 -24.33 0.43 0.50
N ARG A 11 -25.13 -0.50 1.04
CA ARG A 11 -25.53 -0.48 2.46
C ARG A 11 -24.36 -0.78 3.39
N ILE A 12 -23.48 -1.72 3.03
CA ILE A 12 -22.26 -2.01 3.81
C ILE A 12 -21.37 -0.76 3.87
N LYS A 13 -21.17 -0.07 2.74
CA LYS A 13 -20.44 1.19 2.72
C LYS A 13 -21.06 2.23 3.67
N GLU A 14 -22.38 2.39 3.64
CA GLU A 14 -23.09 3.31 4.55
C GLU A 14 -22.91 2.92 6.02
N ILE A 15 -22.95 1.62 6.34
CA ILE A 15 -22.67 1.11 7.69
C ILE A 15 -21.25 1.51 8.12
N LEU A 16 -20.23 1.22 7.32
CA LEU A 16 -18.84 1.57 7.61
C LEU A 16 -18.66 3.09 7.81
N MET A 17 -19.27 3.91 6.96
CA MET A 17 -19.23 5.36 7.10
C MET A 17 -19.90 5.86 8.39
N ARG A 18 -21.03 5.25 8.81
CA ARG A 18 -21.66 5.57 10.11
C ARG A 18 -20.77 5.20 11.30
N HIS A 19 -19.90 4.22 11.12
CA HIS A 19 -18.83 3.87 12.06
C HIS A 19 -17.54 4.65 11.79
N GLY A 20 -17.59 5.77 11.09
CA GLY A 20 -16.47 6.73 11.01
C GLY A 20 -15.33 6.37 10.07
N MET A 21 -15.47 5.32 9.26
CA MET A 21 -14.50 5.00 8.21
C MET A 21 -14.60 6.03 7.08
N SER A 22 -13.48 6.31 6.41
CA SER A 22 -13.47 7.24 5.28
C SER A 22 -14.35 6.72 4.12
N PRO A 23 -14.90 7.59 3.25
CA PRO A 23 -15.67 7.15 2.09
C PRO A 23 -14.90 6.22 1.15
N LYS A 24 -13.57 6.43 1.04
CA LYS A 24 -12.68 5.59 0.22
C LYS A 24 -12.53 4.20 0.83
N THR A 25 -12.07 4.11 2.08
CA THR A 25 -11.92 2.85 2.82
C THR A 25 -13.24 2.07 2.86
N SER A 26 -14.35 2.76 3.14
CA SER A 26 -15.68 2.15 3.19
C SER A 26 -16.09 1.55 1.84
N GLN A 27 -15.74 2.22 0.74
CA GLN A 27 -16.02 1.74 -0.61
C GLN A 27 -15.16 0.53 -0.97
N GLU A 28 -13.86 0.58 -0.65
CA GLU A 28 -12.91 -0.50 -0.92
C GLU A 28 -13.28 -1.76 -0.14
N CYS A 29 -13.45 -1.67 1.19
CA CYS A 29 -13.83 -2.80 2.02
C CYS A 29 -15.17 -3.41 1.60
N ALA A 30 -16.17 -2.59 1.25
CA ALA A 30 -17.48 -3.10 0.82
C ALA A 30 -17.43 -3.84 -0.53
N LEU A 31 -16.50 -3.47 -1.43
CA LEU A 31 -16.36 -4.10 -2.75
C LEU A 31 -15.45 -5.31 -2.75
N ASN A 32 -14.50 -5.37 -1.82
CA ASN A 32 -13.42 -6.36 -1.82
C ASN A 32 -13.59 -7.36 -0.66
N GLU A 33 -13.20 -6.98 0.56
CA GLU A 33 -13.15 -7.88 1.71
C GLU A 33 -14.54 -8.29 2.24
N LEU A 34 -15.53 -7.39 2.11
CA LEU A 34 -16.88 -7.57 2.68
C LEU A 34 -17.97 -7.82 1.63
N ARG A 35 -17.60 -8.05 0.36
CA ARG A 35 -18.56 -8.24 -0.75
C ARG A 35 -19.57 -9.37 -0.55
N GLY A 36 -19.18 -10.42 0.19
CA GLY A 36 -20.03 -11.58 0.50
C GLY A 36 -20.76 -11.48 1.84
N TRP A 37 -20.63 -10.38 2.58
CA TRP A 37 -21.14 -10.25 3.93
C TRP A 37 -22.57 -9.71 3.96
N SER A 38 -23.34 -10.10 4.97
CA SER A 38 -24.62 -9.45 5.27
C SER A 38 -24.39 -8.16 6.06
N THR A 39 -25.29 -7.19 5.90
CA THR A 39 -25.27 -5.95 6.68
C THR A 39 -25.33 -6.20 8.19
N SER A 40 -26.09 -7.22 8.62
CA SER A 40 -26.18 -7.61 10.04
C SER A 40 -24.87 -8.17 10.59
N ALA A 41 -24.13 -8.95 9.79
CA ALA A 41 -22.84 -9.49 10.21
C ALA A 41 -21.80 -8.36 10.36
N VAL A 42 -21.76 -7.42 9.40
CA VAL A 42 -20.87 -6.26 9.48
C VAL A 42 -21.22 -5.40 10.71
N GLU A 43 -22.49 -5.08 10.92
CA GLU A 43 -22.92 -4.30 12.09
C GLU A 43 -22.59 -5.01 13.41
N SER A 44 -22.75 -6.34 13.46
CA SER A 44 -22.38 -7.15 14.63
C SER A 44 -20.89 -7.03 14.95
N VAL A 45 -20.00 -7.06 13.94
CA VAL A 45 -18.56 -6.87 14.15
C VAL A 45 -18.28 -5.47 14.67
N LEU A 46 -18.82 -4.44 14.00
CA LEU A 46 -18.55 -3.05 14.34
C LEU A 46 -19.11 -2.65 15.71
N SER A 47 -20.18 -3.29 16.18
CA SER A 47 -20.73 -3.10 17.54
C SER A 47 -19.75 -3.48 18.66
N LYS A 48 -18.70 -4.25 18.34
CA LYS A 48 -17.64 -4.62 19.28
C LYS A 48 -16.64 -3.50 19.50
N ILE A 49 -16.62 -2.48 18.64
CA ILE A 49 -15.77 -1.29 18.78
C ILE A 49 -16.45 -0.34 19.77
N LYS A 50 -15.93 -0.28 21.01
CA LYS A 50 -16.47 0.58 22.06
C LYS A 50 -15.61 1.82 22.20
N ARG A 51 -16.17 2.99 21.86
CA ARG A 51 -15.45 4.26 21.89
C ARG A 51 -16.33 5.43 22.30
N PRO A 52 -15.76 6.49 22.93
CA PRO A 52 -16.52 7.66 23.36
C PRO A 52 -17.17 8.41 22.19
N CYS A 53 -16.47 8.53 21.07
CA CYS A 53 -16.95 9.21 19.87
C CYS A 53 -16.22 8.69 18.61
N ILE A 54 -16.79 8.98 17.43
CA ILE A 54 -16.14 8.71 16.15
C ILE A 54 -14.82 9.49 16.06
N GLY A 55 -13.76 8.82 15.62
CA GLY A 55 -12.41 9.39 15.52
C GLY A 55 -11.63 9.37 16.84
N HIS A 56 -12.19 8.86 17.94
CA HIS A 56 -11.42 8.67 19.16
C HIS A 56 -10.26 7.68 18.92
N CYS A 57 -9.05 8.14 19.27
CA CYS A 57 -7.82 7.37 19.17
C CYS A 57 -7.29 7.13 20.61
N PRO A 58 -7.25 5.87 21.09
CA PRO A 58 -6.94 5.57 22.50
C PRO A 58 -5.57 6.07 22.96
N LEU A 59 -4.62 6.13 22.03
CA LEU A 59 -3.24 6.53 22.31
C LEU A 59 -3.00 8.03 22.08
N ASN A 60 -4.00 8.80 21.65
CA ASN A 60 -3.83 10.23 21.47
C ASN A 60 -3.62 10.95 22.82
N TYR A 61 -2.67 11.88 22.85
CA TYR A 61 -2.31 12.65 24.02
C TYR A 61 -2.57 14.14 23.78
N THR A 62 -3.61 14.67 24.42
CA THR A 62 -4.08 16.06 24.28
C THR A 62 -3.83 16.92 25.53
N SER A 63 -2.95 16.47 26.44
CA SER A 63 -2.65 17.23 27.66
C SER A 63 -1.93 18.55 27.32
N PRO A 64 -2.04 19.62 28.14
CA PRO A 64 -1.31 20.86 27.95
C PRO A 64 0.19 20.62 27.81
N ASP A 65 0.89 21.45 27.01
CA ASP A 65 2.34 21.39 26.86
C ASP A 65 2.98 21.42 28.27
N PRO A 66 3.71 20.37 28.67
CA PRO A 66 4.30 20.27 30.02
C PRO A 66 5.12 21.52 30.39
N ASP A 67 5.78 22.12 29.38
CA ASP A 67 6.64 23.29 29.54
C ASP A 67 5.86 24.61 29.65
N GLU A 68 4.59 24.64 29.23
CA GLU A 68 3.74 25.84 29.32
C GLU A 68 3.00 25.96 30.66
N THR A 69 3.07 24.92 31.51
CA THR A 69 2.54 24.99 32.88
C THR A 69 3.31 26.03 33.71
N SER A 70 2.62 26.70 34.64
CA SER A 70 3.20 27.75 35.50
C SER A 70 4.41 27.29 36.33
N ILE A 71 4.52 25.98 36.57
CA ILE A 71 5.61 25.32 37.29
C ILE A 71 6.81 25.11 36.36
N GLY A 72 6.59 24.66 35.11
CA GLY A 72 7.63 24.48 34.10
C GLY A 72 8.39 25.77 33.77
N ARG A 73 7.68 26.91 33.70
CA ARG A 73 8.32 28.23 33.45
C ARG A 73 9.22 28.71 34.60
N ARG A 74 9.00 28.27 35.84
CA ARG A 74 9.73 28.77 37.02
C ARG A 74 10.85 27.83 37.49
N LEU A 75 10.75 26.53 37.21
CA LEU A 75 11.68 25.50 37.71
C LEU A 75 12.33 24.66 36.60
N GLY A 76 12.08 24.97 35.33
CA GLY A 76 12.39 24.12 34.18
C GLY A 76 13.86 23.74 33.97
N SER A 77 14.83 24.47 34.55
CA SER A 77 16.25 24.09 34.47
C SER A 77 16.69 23.07 35.52
N TRP A 78 15.88 22.81 36.56
CA TRP A 78 16.20 21.92 37.68
C TRP A 78 15.43 20.60 37.64
N LEU A 79 14.38 20.52 36.82
CA LEU A 79 13.57 19.32 36.66
C LEU A 79 14.03 18.50 35.45
N PRO A 80 13.97 17.16 35.50
CA PRO A 80 14.17 16.32 34.32
C PRO A 80 13.19 16.72 33.21
N SER A 81 13.66 16.67 31.96
CA SER A 81 12.81 16.91 30.78
C SER A 81 11.53 16.09 30.88
N ALA A 82 10.37 16.71 30.62
CA ALA A 82 9.10 16.01 30.50
C ALA A 82 9.00 15.19 29.19
N TRP A 83 10.02 15.29 28.34
CA TRP A 83 10.11 14.71 27.02
C TRP A 83 11.21 13.65 26.96
N VAL A 84 10.85 12.52 26.34
CA VAL A 84 11.74 11.42 25.98
C VAL A 84 12.22 11.62 24.55
N ARG A 85 13.53 11.83 24.38
CA ARG A 85 14.22 11.86 23.09
C ARG A 85 15.56 11.16 23.26
N PRO A 86 15.99 10.32 22.31
CA PRO A 86 17.28 9.68 22.42
C PRO A 86 18.42 10.69 22.21
N PRO A 87 19.53 10.55 22.94
CA PRO A 87 20.77 11.24 22.59
C PRO A 87 21.22 10.87 21.17
N LEU A 88 21.57 11.85 20.34
CA LEU A 88 22.01 11.61 18.96
C LEU A 88 23.22 10.67 18.86
N GLY A 89 24.12 10.69 19.86
CA GLY A 89 25.23 9.75 19.95
C GLY A 89 24.79 8.28 19.98
N LEU A 90 23.71 7.97 20.71
CA LEU A 90 23.16 6.62 20.76
C LEU A 90 22.47 6.24 19.45
N VAL A 91 21.84 7.20 18.76
CA VAL A 91 21.26 6.95 17.43
C VAL A 91 22.35 6.60 16.42
N ARG A 92 23.48 7.34 16.40
CA ARG A 92 24.63 7.03 15.55
C ARG A 92 25.20 5.65 15.89
N GLN A 93 25.41 5.37 17.17
CA GLN A 93 25.90 4.07 17.61
C GLN A 93 24.97 2.91 17.21
N ALA A 94 23.66 3.10 17.31
CA ALA A 94 22.68 2.09 16.88
C ALA A 94 22.76 1.80 15.38
N VAL A 95 22.96 2.82 14.56
CA VAL A 95 23.21 2.68 13.11
C VAL A 95 24.51 1.91 12.86
N ASP A 96 25.61 2.34 13.47
CA ASP A 96 26.94 1.77 13.25
C ASP A 96 27.00 0.29 13.68
N GLU A 97 26.34 -0.05 14.79
CA GLU A 97 26.25 -1.42 15.29
C GLU A 97 25.11 -2.24 14.66
N ARG A 98 24.27 -1.63 13.81
CA ARG A 98 23.05 -2.24 13.24
C ARG A 98 22.13 -2.86 14.29
N LYS A 99 21.92 -2.15 15.40
CA LYS A 99 21.06 -2.56 16.52
C LYS A 99 19.83 -1.65 16.62
N ALA A 100 18.76 -2.16 17.23
CA ALA A 100 17.59 -1.35 17.55
C ALA A 100 17.86 -0.46 18.77
N LEU A 101 17.65 0.85 18.63
CA LEU A 101 17.65 1.75 19.77
C LEU A 101 16.29 1.67 20.48
N CYS A 102 16.26 0.99 21.62
CA CYS A 102 15.05 0.72 22.37
C CYS A 102 14.94 1.60 23.62
N VAL A 103 13.71 1.82 24.05
CA VAL A 103 13.37 2.48 25.31
C VAL A 103 12.59 1.54 26.20
N ASN A 104 12.75 1.64 27.52
CA ASN A 104 11.94 0.89 28.50
C ASN A 104 10.93 1.80 29.22
N ARG A 105 10.07 1.19 30.05
CA ARG A 105 9.03 1.91 30.83
C ARG A 105 9.59 2.96 31.79
N ARG A 106 10.88 2.87 32.15
CA ARG A 106 11.60 3.83 32.98
C ARG A 106 12.31 4.92 32.14
N PHE A 107 12.02 4.98 30.84
CA PHE A 107 12.61 5.92 29.88
C PHE A 107 14.13 5.79 29.72
N GLN A 108 14.67 4.61 30.01
CA GLN A 108 16.07 4.28 29.80
C GLN A 108 16.27 3.76 28.37
N TRP A 109 17.46 3.99 27.81
CA TRP A 109 17.82 3.58 26.46
C TRP A 109 18.72 2.34 26.47
N SER A 110 18.55 1.47 25.47
CA SER A 110 19.42 0.32 25.23
C SER A 110 19.58 0.06 23.73
N LEU A 111 20.76 -0.41 23.33
CA LEU A 111 20.99 -0.94 21.99
C LEU A 111 20.74 -2.44 22.02
N CYS A 112 19.66 -2.87 21.38
CA CYS A 112 19.21 -4.26 21.39
C CYS A 112 19.47 -4.91 20.02
N GLY A 113 20.15 -6.07 20.03
CA GLY A 113 20.21 -6.96 18.87
C GLY A 113 18.99 -7.88 18.81
N ASP A 114 18.48 -8.27 19.98
CA ASP A 114 17.31 -9.12 20.20
C ASP A 114 16.62 -8.76 21.53
N GLY A 115 15.56 -9.49 21.88
CA GLY A 115 14.88 -9.35 23.19
C GLY A 115 14.04 -8.09 23.37
N TYR A 116 13.65 -7.44 22.28
CA TYR A 116 12.80 -6.25 22.27
C TYR A 116 11.57 -6.45 21.38
N PHE A 117 10.59 -5.55 21.53
CA PHE A 117 9.41 -5.51 20.67
C PHE A 117 9.43 -4.25 19.82
N ALA A 118 9.15 -4.36 18.53
CA ALA A 118 8.96 -3.19 17.68
C ALA A 118 7.47 -2.81 17.67
N VAL A 119 7.16 -1.53 17.86
CA VAL A 119 5.78 -1.03 17.81
C VAL A 119 5.52 -0.42 16.44
N SER A 120 4.52 -0.96 15.76
CA SER A 120 4.03 -0.52 14.45
C SER A 120 2.68 0.18 14.64
N HIS A 121 2.59 1.45 14.29
CA HIS A 121 1.42 2.29 14.55
C HIS A 121 1.24 3.36 13.49
N VAL A 122 0.09 4.03 13.48
CA VAL A 122 -0.17 5.19 12.60
C VAL A 122 0.12 6.50 13.34
N TRP A 123 1.00 7.34 12.79
CA TRP A 123 1.34 8.63 13.42
C TRP A 123 0.12 9.53 13.62
N GLY A 124 -0.80 9.53 12.65
CA GLY A 124 -2.07 10.27 12.72
C GLY A 124 -3.05 9.75 13.76
N GLU A 125 -2.83 8.57 14.33
CA GLU A 125 -3.69 7.93 15.33
C GLU A 125 -3.18 8.11 16.77
N GLY A 126 -2.21 9.00 17.00
CA GLY A 126 -1.92 9.52 18.32
C GLY A 126 -0.45 9.47 18.71
N ILE A 127 0.30 8.43 18.34
CA ILE A 127 1.74 8.35 18.66
C ILE A 127 2.54 9.14 17.62
N ARG A 128 2.82 10.40 17.94
CA ARG A 128 3.57 11.32 17.08
C ARG A 128 4.55 12.13 17.92
N ALA A 129 5.73 12.38 17.38
CA ALA A 129 6.69 13.28 18.01
C ALA A 129 6.13 14.71 18.07
N ASP A 130 6.58 15.43 19.09
CA ASP A 130 6.33 16.86 19.21
C ASP A 130 6.83 17.63 17.97
N PRO A 131 6.02 18.56 17.41
CA PRO A 131 6.40 19.36 16.24
C PRO A 131 7.67 20.21 16.40
N LYS A 132 8.11 20.48 17.64
CA LYS A 132 9.36 21.19 17.93
C LYS A 132 10.55 20.24 18.05
N GLY A 133 10.37 18.94 17.73
CA GLY A 133 11.42 17.94 17.80
C GLY A 133 11.80 17.57 19.24
N ARG A 134 10.94 17.73 20.24
CA ARG A 134 11.27 17.34 21.63
C ARG A 134 11.16 15.85 21.91
N GLY A 135 10.57 15.06 20.99
CA GLY A 135 10.32 13.63 21.16
C GLY A 135 8.90 13.36 21.66
N LEU A 136 8.72 12.41 22.58
CA LEU A 136 7.42 12.07 23.18
C LEU A 136 7.33 12.47 24.64
N ALA A 137 6.18 13.01 25.06
CA ALA A 137 5.95 13.29 26.47
C ALA A 137 5.98 12.00 27.32
N HIS A 138 6.51 12.06 28.54
CA HIS A 138 6.60 10.91 29.46
C HIS A 138 5.26 10.21 29.62
N GLN A 139 4.19 10.97 29.88
CA GLN A 139 2.84 10.44 30.08
C GLN A 139 2.30 9.72 28.83
N HIS A 140 2.64 10.22 27.65
CA HIS A 140 2.23 9.61 26.40
C HIS A 140 2.94 8.26 26.19
N LEU A 141 4.26 8.21 26.43
CA LEU A 141 5.01 6.95 26.38
C LEU A 141 4.58 5.97 27.49
N THR A 142 4.19 6.45 28.67
CA THR A 142 3.58 5.60 29.71
C THR A 142 2.29 4.94 29.21
N ARG A 143 1.40 5.68 28.53
CA ARG A 143 0.18 5.09 27.93
C ARG A 143 0.49 4.02 26.89
N VAL A 144 1.54 4.21 26.09
CA VAL A 144 2.04 3.18 25.16
C VAL A 144 2.42 1.92 25.94
N PHE A 145 3.25 2.05 26.99
CA PHE A 145 3.61 0.89 27.82
C PHE A 145 2.43 0.26 28.57
N ASP A 146 1.40 1.04 28.94
CA ASP A 146 0.18 0.52 29.56
C ASP A 146 -0.60 -0.38 28.58
N ALA A 147 -0.72 0.06 27.32
CA ALA A 147 -1.32 -0.75 26.27
C ALA A 147 -0.52 -2.03 25.94
N LEU A 148 0.78 -2.04 26.27
CA LEU A 148 1.69 -3.16 26.09
C LEU A 148 1.84 -4.05 27.33
N ALA A 149 1.19 -3.73 28.46
CA ALA A 149 1.46 -4.42 29.72
C ALA A 149 1.24 -5.94 29.64
N SER A 150 0.28 -6.40 28.83
CA SER A 150 -0.05 -7.81 28.63
C SER A 150 0.89 -8.56 27.69
N THR A 151 1.79 -7.87 26.98
CA THR A 151 2.75 -8.49 26.04
C THR A 151 4.04 -8.92 26.74
N GLY A 152 4.31 -8.38 27.93
CA GLY A 152 5.58 -8.58 28.65
C GLY A 152 6.75 -7.80 28.07
N ALA A 153 6.52 -6.83 27.18
CA ALA A 153 7.57 -6.04 26.57
C ALA A 153 8.27 -5.13 27.60
N GLU A 154 9.54 -5.44 27.91
CA GLU A 154 10.39 -4.56 28.71
C GLU A 154 11.01 -3.45 27.85
N TRP A 155 11.54 -3.83 26.69
CA TRP A 155 12.19 -2.95 25.73
C TRP A 155 11.35 -2.83 24.48
N ILE A 156 11.10 -1.59 24.05
CA ILE A 156 10.38 -1.31 22.81
C ILE A 156 11.21 -0.45 21.86
N TRP A 157 11.14 -0.77 20.58
CA TRP A 157 11.55 0.11 19.50
C TRP A 157 10.32 0.83 18.96
N LEU A 158 10.44 2.14 18.77
CA LEU A 158 9.37 3.00 18.27
C LEU A 158 9.98 3.99 17.27
N ASP A 159 9.51 3.98 16.03
CA ASP A 159 10.05 4.80 14.94
C ASP A 159 10.04 6.31 15.27
N VAL A 160 8.98 6.78 15.94
CA VAL A 160 8.79 8.16 16.39
C VAL A 160 9.93 8.64 17.29
N LEU A 161 10.59 7.74 18.01
CA LEU A 161 11.74 8.05 18.85
C LEU A 161 13.07 7.73 18.17
N ALA A 162 13.16 6.57 17.53
CA ALA A 162 14.42 6.03 17.01
C ALA A 162 14.82 6.65 15.66
N VAL A 163 13.87 7.09 14.85
CA VAL A 163 14.12 7.76 13.56
C VAL A 163 14.12 9.26 13.81
N PRO A 164 15.23 9.99 13.56
CA PRO A 164 15.23 11.45 13.66
C PRO A 164 14.06 12.06 12.89
N ASN A 165 13.17 12.72 13.63
CA ASN A 165 11.99 13.39 13.12
C ASN A 165 11.71 14.63 13.99
N ALA A 166 11.09 15.64 13.40
CA ALA A 166 10.73 16.88 14.08
C ALA A 166 9.45 17.46 13.49
N ASP A 167 9.34 17.43 12.16
CA ASP A 167 8.10 17.65 11.43
C ASP A 167 8.04 16.72 10.21
N PRO A 168 6.86 16.55 9.57
CA PRO A 168 6.70 15.63 8.45
C PRO A 168 7.46 16.03 7.17
N GLU A 169 7.87 17.29 7.05
CA GLU A 169 8.65 17.84 5.93
C GLU A 169 10.16 17.83 6.23
N GLY A 170 10.55 17.43 7.45
CA GLY A 170 11.93 17.46 7.93
C GLY A 170 12.53 18.86 7.95
N LEU A 171 11.72 19.93 8.01
CA LEU A 171 12.21 21.31 7.99
C LEU A 171 13.02 21.63 9.25
N ASN A 172 12.63 21.03 10.38
CA ASN A 172 13.24 21.23 11.68
C ASN A 172 14.43 20.27 11.98
N LEU A 173 14.87 19.48 11.00
CA LEU A 173 16.06 18.62 11.16
C LEU A 173 17.31 19.32 10.64
N SER A 174 18.39 19.25 11.43
CA SER A 174 19.72 19.65 10.98
C SER A 174 20.19 18.77 9.79
N PRO A 175 21.14 19.25 8.97
CA PRO A 175 21.70 18.44 7.88
C PRO A 175 22.23 17.07 8.35
N GLU A 176 22.84 17.04 9.54
CA GLU A 176 23.34 15.82 10.15
C GLU A 176 22.20 14.86 10.53
N GLU A 177 21.11 15.37 11.12
CA GLU A 177 19.95 14.53 11.47
C GLU A 177 19.24 14.00 10.23
N LYS A 178 19.24 14.74 9.12
CA LYS A 178 18.70 14.25 7.83
C LYS A 178 19.53 13.09 7.28
N GLU A 179 20.86 13.20 7.34
CA GLU A 179 21.74 12.10 6.94
C GLU A 179 21.53 10.88 7.85
N LEU A 180 21.47 11.11 9.17
CA LEU A 180 21.25 10.06 10.15
C LEU A 180 19.88 9.39 9.99
N GLN A 181 18.84 10.16 9.65
CA GLN A 181 17.51 9.62 9.34
C GLN A 181 17.57 8.59 8.21
N VAL A 182 18.27 8.90 7.12
CA VAL A 182 18.42 7.95 6.00
C VAL A 182 19.19 6.71 6.45
N LYS A 183 20.24 6.88 7.26
CA LYS A 183 21.00 5.74 7.79
C LYS A 183 20.14 4.83 8.68
N VAL A 184 19.30 5.40 9.55
CA VAL A 184 18.35 4.62 10.38
C VAL A 184 17.31 3.91 9.51
N ILE A 185 16.80 4.54 8.46
CA ILE A 185 15.86 3.89 7.52
C ILE A 185 16.51 2.65 6.88
N ASN A 186 17.80 2.74 6.55
CA ASN A 186 18.55 1.60 6.01
C ASN A 186 18.85 0.49 7.04
N THR A 187 18.59 0.70 8.34
CA THR A 187 18.68 -0.35 9.36
C THR A 187 17.34 -0.99 9.73
N LEU A 188 16.24 -0.55 9.12
CA LEU A 188 14.91 -1.11 9.41
C LEU A 188 14.78 -2.63 9.20
N PRO A 189 15.43 -3.26 8.18
CA PRO A 189 15.40 -4.72 8.06
C PRO A 189 15.88 -5.41 9.34
N GLN A 190 17.02 -5.00 9.89
CA GLN A 190 17.61 -5.59 11.08
C GLN A 190 16.76 -5.32 12.33
N VAL A 191 16.09 -4.17 12.40
CA VAL A 191 15.18 -3.84 13.50
C VAL A 191 13.96 -4.76 13.51
N TYR A 192 13.31 -4.99 12.37
CA TYR A 192 12.12 -5.83 12.35
C TYR A 192 12.44 -7.32 12.44
N GLU A 193 13.56 -7.77 11.85
CA GLU A 193 14.01 -9.16 11.93
C GLU A 193 14.56 -9.54 13.31
N GLY A 194 15.19 -8.59 14.01
CA GLY A 194 15.75 -8.77 15.35
C GLY A 194 14.71 -8.71 16.47
N ALA A 195 13.56 -8.09 16.22
CA ALA A 195 12.49 -7.99 17.20
C ALA A 195 11.94 -9.37 17.59
N THR A 196 11.63 -9.55 18.88
CA THR A 196 10.91 -10.72 19.39
C THR A 196 9.50 -10.82 18.78
N ALA A 197 8.84 -9.67 18.62
CA ALA A 197 7.63 -9.52 17.82
C ALA A 197 7.43 -8.06 17.42
N VAL A 198 6.66 -7.85 16.35
CA VAL A 198 6.08 -6.55 16.00
C VAL A 198 4.69 -6.46 16.62
N ILE A 199 4.42 -5.38 17.32
CA ILE A 199 3.13 -5.10 17.95
C ILE A 199 2.41 -4.04 17.13
N VAL A 200 1.22 -4.39 16.64
CA VAL A 200 0.41 -3.53 15.79
C VAL A 200 -0.60 -2.77 16.63
N PHE A 201 -0.53 -1.45 16.54
CA PHE A 201 -1.51 -0.52 17.07
C PHE A 201 -2.29 0.12 15.94
N ASP A 202 -3.55 -0.31 15.81
CA ASP A 202 -4.57 0.32 14.99
C ASP A 202 -5.65 0.89 15.92
N ALA A 203 -6.02 2.16 15.74
CA ALA A 203 -6.95 2.83 16.63
C ALA A 203 -8.32 2.14 16.72
N LEU A 204 -8.82 1.54 15.63
CA LEU A 204 -10.11 0.83 15.67
C LEU A 204 -9.98 -0.48 16.46
N VAL A 205 -8.94 -1.25 16.17
CA VAL A 205 -8.74 -2.59 16.73
C VAL A 205 -8.45 -2.54 18.23
N LEU A 206 -7.70 -1.54 18.70
CA LEU A 206 -7.44 -1.30 20.13
C LEU A 206 -8.72 -1.11 20.97
N GLN A 207 -9.84 -0.80 20.32
CA GLN A 207 -11.13 -0.53 20.96
C GLN A 207 -12.13 -1.69 20.82
N MET A 208 -11.70 -2.81 20.23
CA MET A 208 -12.53 -4.00 20.05
C MET A 208 -12.58 -4.83 21.33
N HIS A 209 -13.78 -5.25 21.73
CA HIS A 209 -14.01 -6.13 22.87
C HIS A 209 -14.70 -7.42 22.44
N GLY A 210 -14.34 -8.56 23.04
CA GLY A 210 -14.95 -9.86 22.74
C GLY A 210 -14.87 -10.24 21.26
N ALA A 211 -13.79 -9.80 20.60
CA ALA A 211 -13.58 -10.02 19.17
C ALA A 211 -13.15 -11.47 18.90
N SER A 212 -13.56 -12.03 17.77
CA SER A 212 -12.95 -13.21 17.18
C SER A 212 -11.81 -12.80 16.24
N SER A 213 -11.01 -13.76 15.77
CA SER A 213 -10.01 -13.51 14.71
C SER A 213 -10.61 -12.86 13.46
N ALA A 214 -11.83 -13.26 13.06
CA ALA A 214 -12.52 -12.66 11.92
C ALA A 214 -12.91 -11.21 12.20
N ASP A 215 -13.41 -10.91 13.41
CA ASP A 215 -13.75 -9.54 13.79
C ASP A 215 -12.51 -8.64 13.78
N VAL A 216 -11.39 -9.11 14.34
CA VAL A 216 -10.12 -8.37 14.34
C VAL A 216 -9.63 -8.11 12.92
N ALA A 217 -9.70 -9.09 12.02
CA ALA A 217 -9.34 -8.92 10.62
C ALA A 217 -10.24 -7.88 9.91
N VAL A 218 -11.55 -7.90 10.16
CA VAL A 218 -12.47 -6.86 9.66
C VAL A 218 -12.08 -5.48 10.21
N GLY A 219 -11.77 -5.39 11.50
CA GLY A 219 -11.27 -4.15 12.13
C GLY A 219 -10.01 -3.62 11.46
N LEU A 220 -9.03 -4.50 11.19
CA LEU A 220 -7.78 -4.16 10.53
C LEU A 220 -7.99 -3.64 9.10
N VAL A 221 -8.79 -4.32 8.26
CA VAL A 221 -9.03 -3.88 6.88
C VAL A 221 -9.79 -2.55 6.80
N CYS A 222 -10.58 -2.23 7.83
CA CYS A 222 -11.23 -0.94 7.97
C CYS A 222 -10.33 0.14 8.61
N GLY A 223 -9.22 -0.27 9.22
CA GLY A 223 -8.31 0.55 9.98
C GLY A 223 -7.32 1.33 9.12
N ALA A 224 -6.80 2.43 9.68
CA ALA A 224 -5.82 3.24 8.95
C ALA A 224 -4.46 2.54 8.86
N TRP A 225 -4.15 1.65 9.81
CA TRP A 225 -2.86 0.98 9.89
C TRP A 225 -2.55 0.21 8.61
N ILE A 226 -3.42 -0.72 8.22
CA ILE A 226 -3.17 -1.58 7.05
C ILE A 226 -3.18 -0.80 5.73
N SER A 227 -3.71 0.41 5.70
CA SER A 227 -3.75 1.25 4.51
C SER A 227 -2.41 1.90 4.17
N ARG A 228 -1.37 1.76 4.99
CA ARG A 228 -0.07 2.42 4.76
C ARG A 228 0.88 1.54 3.96
N VAL A 229 1.71 2.14 3.11
CA VAL A 229 2.76 1.39 2.38
C VAL A 229 3.84 0.82 3.31
N TRP A 230 4.17 1.55 4.39
CA TRP A 230 5.16 1.15 5.39
C TRP A 230 4.77 -0.10 6.18
N THR A 231 3.49 -0.26 6.53
CA THR A 231 3.05 -1.37 7.39
C THR A 231 3.19 -2.74 6.72
N TYR A 232 3.34 -2.80 5.40
CA TYR A 232 3.62 -4.05 4.72
C TYR A 232 4.99 -4.60 5.10
N GLN A 233 6.05 -3.79 5.03
CA GLN A 233 7.39 -4.23 5.45
C GLN A 233 7.43 -4.60 6.94
N GLU A 234 6.69 -3.87 7.78
CA GLU A 234 6.74 -4.01 9.24
C GLU A 234 6.22 -5.38 9.68
N ILE A 235 5.13 -5.89 9.09
CA ILE A 235 4.68 -7.26 9.36
C ILE A 235 5.48 -8.28 8.57
N ARG A 236 5.80 -7.99 7.30
CA ARG A 236 6.39 -9.00 6.41
C ARG A 236 7.83 -9.36 6.79
N LEU A 237 8.54 -8.49 7.51
CA LEU A 237 9.87 -8.78 8.07
C LEU A 237 9.80 -9.34 9.50
N ALA A 238 8.64 -9.24 10.15
CA ALA A 238 8.48 -9.69 11.53
C ALA A 238 8.35 -11.22 11.58
N LYS A 239 9.21 -11.86 12.38
CA LYS A 239 9.08 -13.30 12.70
C LYS A 239 7.76 -13.63 13.41
N LYS A 240 7.20 -12.64 14.12
CA LYS A 240 5.93 -12.72 14.83
C LYS A 240 5.27 -11.34 14.85
N ALA A 241 3.99 -11.27 14.52
CA ALA A 241 3.18 -10.06 14.67
C ALA A 241 2.05 -10.28 15.68
N LEU A 242 1.85 -9.29 16.56
CA LEU A 242 0.87 -9.27 17.64
C LEU A 242 -0.11 -8.12 17.42
N ILE A 243 -1.41 -8.42 17.43
CA ILE A 243 -2.49 -7.45 17.31
C ILE A 243 -3.13 -7.24 18.68
N VAL A 244 -3.12 -6.00 19.17
CA VAL A 244 -3.67 -5.66 20.48
C VAL A 244 -5.11 -5.17 20.33
N THR A 245 -6.02 -5.79 21.06
CA THR A 245 -7.42 -5.35 21.23
C THR A 245 -7.62 -4.83 22.66
N ALA A 246 -8.84 -4.40 22.99
CA ALA A 246 -9.11 -3.85 24.32
C ALA A 246 -8.97 -4.88 25.45
N ASP A 247 -9.19 -6.17 25.14
CA ASP A 247 -9.24 -7.25 26.13
C ASP A 247 -8.31 -8.45 25.81
N ARG A 248 -7.77 -8.55 24.58
CA ARG A 248 -6.92 -9.68 24.18
C ARG A 248 -5.83 -9.31 23.17
N ILE A 249 -4.78 -10.12 23.12
CA ILE A 249 -3.76 -10.10 22.06
C ILE A 249 -3.98 -11.29 21.13
N TYR A 250 -3.93 -11.05 19.82
CA TYR A 250 -3.96 -12.08 18.78
C TYR A 250 -2.61 -12.16 18.08
N THR A 251 -2.18 -13.36 17.70
CA THR A 251 -1.07 -13.47 16.74
C THR A 251 -1.60 -13.36 15.31
N TRP A 252 -0.79 -12.83 14.39
CA TRP A 252 -1.16 -12.81 12.97
C TRP A 252 -1.46 -14.22 12.43
N ASP A 253 -0.63 -15.20 12.81
CA ASP A 253 -0.82 -16.60 12.41
C ASP A 253 -2.14 -17.19 12.92
N GLU A 254 -2.55 -16.84 14.14
CA GLU A 254 -3.87 -17.22 14.67
C GLU A 254 -4.99 -16.63 13.81
N ILE A 255 -4.88 -15.36 13.42
CA ILE A 255 -5.88 -14.70 12.58
C ILE A 255 -5.99 -15.40 11.22
N VAL A 256 -4.87 -15.61 10.54
CA VAL A 256 -4.83 -16.25 9.21
C VAL A 256 -5.36 -17.68 9.28
N LYS A 257 -4.91 -18.47 10.27
CA LYS A 257 -5.35 -19.86 10.46
C LYS A 257 -6.85 -19.95 10.72
N ASN A 258 -7.38 -19.12 11.62
CA ASN A 258 -8.80 -19.16 11.97
C ASN A 258 -9.69 -18.67 10.81
N LEU A 259 -9.23 -17.69 10.02
CA LEU A 259 -9.92 -17.29 8.79
C LEU A 259 -9.95 -18.41 7.75
N TRP A 260 -8.85 -19.15 7.58
CA TRP A 260 -8.82 -20.30 6.68
C TRP A 260 -9.80 -21.39 7.12
N GLN A 261 -9.84 -21.72 8.41
CA GLN A 261 -10.82 -22.68 8.94
C GLN A 261 -12.26 -22.23 8.65
N LEU A 262 -12.55 -20.94 8.82
CA LEU A 262 -13.88 -20.39 8.48
C LEU A 262 -14.19 -20.47 6.98
N VAL A 263 -13.18 -20.39 6.10
CA VAL A 263 -13.36 -20.60 4.66
C VAL A 263 -13.71 -22.06 4.37
N GLU A 264 -13.02 -23.00 5.00
CA GLU A 264 -13.28 -24.44 4.86
C GLU A 264 -14.66 -24.83 5.43
N ASP A 265 -15.05 -24.27 6.58
CA ASP A 265 -16.32 -24.58 7.24
C ASP A 265 -17.54 -23.96 6.53
N ASP A 266 -17.35 -22.82 5.84
CA ASP A 266 -18.39 -22.12 5.05
C ASP A 266 -18.59 -22.78 3.67
N ASP A 267 -17.69 -23.69 3.27
CA ASP A 267 -17.84 -24.54 2.09
C ASP A 267 -18.83 -25.68 2.41
N ASP A 268 -20.13 -25.36 2.33
CA ASP A 268 -21.22 -26.32 2.52
C ASP A 268 -21.01 -27.53 1.59
N GLY A 269 -20.72 -28.70 2.17
CA GLY A 269 -20.48 -29.97 1.48
C GLY A 269 -21.63 -30.44 0.58
N SER A 270 -22.76 -29.73 0.54
CA SER A 270 -23.80 -29.85 -0.50
C SER A 270 -23.35 -29.38 -1.90
N ARG A 271 -22.22 -28.65 -2.01
CA ARG A 271 -21.68 -28.09 -3.26
C ARG A 271 -20.38 -28.78 -3.67
N GLN A 272 -20.49 -30.02 -4.17
CA GLN A 272 -19.36 -30.67 -4.84
C GLN A 272 -18.86 -29.83 -6.02
N GLY A 273 -17.65 -29.26 -5.89
CA GLY A 273 -16.86 -28.76 -7.03
C GLY A 273 -16.92 -27.26 -7.34
N GLY A 274 -17.33 -26.40 -6.39
CA GLY A 274 -17.20 -24.95 -6.54
C GLY A 274 -15.81 -24.43 -6.13
N PRO A 275 -15.28 -23.33 -6.71
CA PRO A 275 -14.06 -22.72 -6.22
C PRO A 275 -14.27 -22.12 -4.81
N PRO A 276 -13.24 -22.08 -3.92
CA PRO A 276 -13.29 -21.47 -2.57
C PRO A 276 -13.76 -20.00 -2.53
N ARG A 277 -13.83 -19.36 -3.70
CA ARG A 277 -14.26 -17.97 -3.95
C ARG A 277 -15.70 -17.64 -3.54
N LEU A 278 -16.49 -18.62 -3.06
CA LEU A 278 -17.85 -18.39 -2.60
C LEU A 278 -17.97 -18.14 -1.09
N SER A 279 -16.96 -18.49 -0.29
CA SER A 279 -16.99 -18.15 1.13
C SER A 279 -16.88 -16.64 1.32
N ARG A 280 -17.70 -16.08 2.21
CA ARG A 280 -17.62 -14.65 2.55
C ARG A 280 -16.29 -14.27 3.21
N PHE A 281 -15.57 -15.23 3.79
CA PHE A 281 -14.31 -15.00 4.50
C PHE A 281 -13.09 -15.04 3.57
N TYR A 282 -13.24 -15.56 2.34
CA TYR A 282 -12.09 -15.83 1.48
C TYR A 282 -11.30 -14.57 1.10
N SER A 283 -11.98 -13.48 0.72
CA SER A 283 -11.31 -12.22 0.41
C SER A 283 -10.59 -11.64 1.63
N LEU A 284 -11.20 -11.73 2.82
CA LEU A 284 -10.59 -11.28 4.06
C LEU A 284 -9.36 -12.13 4.43
N TYR A 285 -9.44 -13.45 4.24
CA TYR A 285 -8.31 -14.37 4.38
C TYR A 285 -7.15 -13.97 3.47
N LEU A 286 -7.39 -13.73 2.18
CA LEU A 286 -6.34 -13.33 1.23
C LEU A 286 -5.66 -12.03 1.66
N SER A 287 -6.44 -11.03 2.09
CA SER A 287 -5.89 -9.74 2.56
C SER A 287 -5.00 -9.89 3.80
N MET A 288 -5.24 -10.89 4.66
CA MET A 288 -4.39 -11.16 5.82
C MET A 288 -3.20 -12.06 5.46
N ALA A 289 -3.44 -13.13 4.70
CA ALA A 289 -2.44 -14.13 4.33
C ALA A 289 -1.30 -13.53 3.49
N ILE A 290 -1.61 -12.58 2.60
CA ILE A 290 -0.59 -11.92 1.77
C ILE A 290 0.46 -11.15 2.59
N LEU A 291 0.14 -10.76 3.82
CA LEU A 291 1.06 -10.05 4.72
C LEU A 291 1.87 -10.99 5.61
N GLN A 292 1.50 -12.28 5.70
CA GLN A 292 2.13 -13.23 6.61
C GLN A 292 3.62 -13.39 6.31
N TYR A 293 4.44 -13.61 7.34
CA TYR A 293 5.86 -13.90 7.16
C TYR A 293 6.08 -15.19 6.34
N ILE A 294 6.99 -15.16 5.36
CA ILE A 294 7.39 -16.36 4.59
C ILE A 294 8.92 -16.43 4.57
N ASN A 295 9.47 -17.47 5.21
CA ASN A 295 10.91 -17.66 5.42
C ASN A 295 11.69 -18.05 4.16
N GLU A 296 11.06 -18.75 3.20
CA GLU A 296 11.79 -19.52 2.18
C GLU A 296 11.54 -19.03 0.74
N THR A 297 10.49 -18.26 0.51
CA THR A 297 10.11 -17.77 -0.82
C THR A 297 10.39 -16.28 -0.92
N GLY A 298 11.33 -15.90 -1.79
CA GLY A 298 11.60 -14.49 -2.09
C GLY A 298 10.32 -13.79 -2.56
N LEU A 299 10.09 -12.57 -2.07
CA LEU A 299 8.95 -11.74 -2.47
C LEU A 299 9.13 -11.26 -3.91
N SER A 300 8.17 -11.54 -4.80
CA SER A 300 8.15 -10.94 -6.14
C SER A 300 7.56 -9.52 -6.08
N LEU A 301 7.94 -8.64 -7.02
CA LEU A 301 7.29 -7.33 -7.11
C LEU A 301 5.78 -7.42 -7.38
N THR A 302 5.31 -8.54 -7.95
CA THR A 302 3.88 -8.83 -8.12
C THR A 302 3.19 -9.04 -6.77
N ASP A 303 3.79 -9.82 -5.86
CA ASP A 303 3.23 -10.03 -4.52
C ASP A 303 3.16 -8.70 -3.75
N ILE A 304 4.21 -7.89 -3.83
CA ILE A 304 4.25 -6.55 -3.24
C ILE A 304 3.14 -5.66 -3.81
N SER A 305 2.96 -5.70 -5.14
CA SER A 305 1.92 -4.91 -5.81
C SER A 305 0.52 -5.30 -5.36
N PHE A 306 0.19 -6.59 -5.33
CA PHE A 306 -1.12 -7.06 -4.84
C PHE A 306 -1.33 -6.75 -3.36
N ALA A 307 -0.29 -6.92 -2.52
CA ALA A 307 -0.36 -6.56 -1.10
C ALA A 307 -0.51 -5.04 -0.87
N SER A 308 -0.18 -4.23 -1.88
CA SER A 308 -0.19 -2.77 -1.82
C SER A 308 -1.30 -2.12 -2.63
N ALA A 309 -2.21 -2.89 -3.22
CA ALA A 309 -3.26 -2.38 -4.11
C ALA A 309 -4.09 -1.26 -3.47
N THR A 310 -4.43 -1.39 -2.19
CA THR A 310 -5.22 -0.39 -1.43
C THR A 310 -4.38 0.49 -0.50
N ARG A 311 -3.04 0.33 -0.54
CA ARG A 311 -2.12 1.06 0.34
C ARG A 311 -1.78 2.45 -0.21
N GLN A 312 -1.50 3.38 0.68
CA GLN A 312 -1.19 4.77 0.36
C GLN A 312 -0.12 5.36 1.28
N SER A 313 0.50 6.44 0.83
CA SER A 313 1.33 7.31 1.65
C SER A 313 0.96 8.76 1.40
N THR A 314 1.19 9.61 2.40
CA THR A 314 1.12 11.06 2.26
C THR A 314 2.30 11.60 1.45
N TYR A 315 3.45 10.91 1.46
CA TYR A 315 4.67 11.33 0.78
C TYR A 315 4.97 10.45 -0.42
N GLU A 316 5.12 11.06 -1.59
CA GLU A 316 5.40 10.34 -2.83
C GLU A 316 6.70 9.51 -2.77
N ILE A 317 7.72 9.99 -2.06
CA ILE A 317 9.00 9.28 -1.88
C ILE A 317 8.85 7.92 -1.17
N ASP A 318 7.84 7.79 -0.30
CA ASP A 318 7.63 6.58 0.50
C ASP A 318 7.16 5.39 -0.33
N TYR A 319 6.48 5.64 -1.46
CA TYR A 319 6.07 4.57 -2.38
C TYR A 319 7.24 3.76 -2.93
N ALA A 320 8.45 4.36 -2.95
CA ALA A 320 9.68 3.65 -3.23
C ALA A 320 10.37 3.21 -1.93
N ARG A 321 10.60 4.16 -1.01
CA ARG A 321 11.45 3.97 0.17
C ARG A 321 10.97 2.84 1.09
N SER A 322 9.66 2.62 1.21
CA SER A 322 9.11 1.54 2.04
C SER A 322 9.32 0.13 1.48
N LEU A 323 9.81 0.01 0.25
CA LEU A 323 10.02 -1.28 -0.42
C LEU A 323 11.46 -1.78 -0.32
N PHE A 324 12.41 -0.90 0.00
CA PHE A 324 13.84 -1.18 -0.06
C PHE A 324 14.25 -2.33 0.85
N ALA A 325 13.70 -2.36 2.06
CA ALA A 325 13.88 -3.46 3.01
C ALA A 325 13.35 -4.81 2.47
N LEU A 326 12.29 -4.79 1.67
CA LEU A 326 11.66 -6.00 1.12
C LEU A 326 12.40 -6.56 -0.10
N VAL A 327 13.18 -5.72 -0.79
CA VAL A 327 13.90 -6.10 -2.01
C VAL A 327 15.42 -6.09 -1.83
N ASP A 328 15.90 -6.07 -0.58
CA ASP A 328 17.33 -6.09 -0.23
C ASP A 328 18.16 -4.98 -0.90
N LEU A 329 17.64 -3.76 -0.87
CA LEU A 329 18.32 -2.57 -1.37
C LEU A 329 18.53 -1.54 -0.24
N PRO A 330 19.67 -0.83 -0.22
CA PRO A 330 19.84 0.36 0.61
C PRO A 330 19.30 1.61 -0.11
N TRP A 331 18.63 2.49 0.62
CA TRP A 331 18.21 3.80 0.11
C TRP A 331 19.41 4.74 0.00
N ASP A 332 19.58 5.39 -1.16
CA ASP A 332 20.62 6.41 -1.37
C ASP A 332 20.17 7.79 -0.83
N PRO A 333 20.91 8.41 0.11
CA PRO A 333 20.61 9.76 0.61
C PRO A 333 20.53 10.86 -0.47
N ALA A 334 21.14 10.65 -1.63
CA ALA A 334 21.08 11.57 -2.76
C ALA A 334 19.70 11.60 -3.43
N TRP A 335 18.90 10.54 -3.32
CA TRP A 335 17.58 10.48 -3.94
C TRP A 335 16.57 11.32 -3.15
N LYS A 336 16.01 12.33 -3.83
CA LYS A 336 15.02 13.26 -3.26
C LYS A 336 13.57 12.99 -3.71
N THR A 337 13.40 12.07 -4.65
CA THR A 337 12.08 11.66 -5.19
C THR A 337 12.00 10.15 -5.25
N SER A 338 10.80 9.60 -5.46
CA SER A 338 10.61 8.15 -5.61
C SER A 338 11.19 7.57 -6.89
N ALA A 339 11.30 8.36 -7.97
CA ALA A 339 11.63 7.85 -9.30
C ALA A 339 13.01 7.14 -9.38
N PRO A 340 14.13 7.70 -8.87
CA PRO A 340 15.40 6.98 -8.84
C PRO A 340 15.35 5.71 -7.97
N GLY A 341 14.61 5.75 -6.86
CA GLY A 341 14.43 4.58 -6.00
C GLY A 341 13.66 3.46 -6.70
N MET A 342 12.57 3.78 -7.39
CA MET A 342 11.81 2.81 -8.19
C MET A 342 12.62 2.27 -9.37
N GLN A 343 13.41 3.11 -10.04
CA GLN A 343 14.36 2.69 -11.05
C GLN A 343 15.34 1.65 -10.50
N ALA A 344 15.92 1.90 -9.33
CA ALA A 344 16.83 0.95 -8.67
C ALA A 344 16.12 -0.38 -8.35
N ILE A 345 14.88 -0.33 -7.83
CA ILE A 345 14.06 -1.53 -7.56
C ILE A 345 13.86 -2.35 -8.84
N TYR A 346 13.44 -1.72 -9.94
CA TYR A 346 13.20 -2.42 -11.20
C TYR A 346 14.48 -2.98 -11.83
N GLN A 347 15.59 -2.25 -11.75
CA GLN A 347 16.89 -2.73 -12.22
C GLN A 347 17.42 -3.90 -11.39
N HIS A 348 17.14 -3.92 -10.08
CA HIS A 348 17.51 -5.01 -9.18
C HIS A 348 16.62 -6.24 -9.40
N ARG A 349 15.35 -6.06 -9.75
CA ARG A 349 14.34 -7.12 -9.92
C ARG A 349 13.75 -7.18 -11.33
N ARG A 350 14.61 -7.20 -12.36
CA ARG A 350 14.20 -7.08 -13.79
C ARG A 350 13.12 -8.07 -14.22
N GLN A 351 13.24 -9.34 -13.82
CA GLN A 351 12.28 -10.38 -14.19
C GLN A 351 10.91 -10.17 -13.53
N ASP A 352 10.87 -9.68 -12.29
CA ASP A 352 9.60 -9.36 -11.64
C ASP A 352 8.99 -8.08 -12.23
N ALA A 353 9.85 -7.09 -12.52
CA ALA A 353 9.45 -5.81 -13.06
C ALA A 353 8.81 -5.94 -14.45
N SER A 354 9.34 -6.81 -15.32
CA SER A 354 8.78 -7.05 -16.65
C SER A 354 7.33 -7.53 -16.62
N ARG A 355 6.93 -8.23 -15.55
CA ARG A 355 5.59 -8.79 -15.38
C ARG A 355 4.53 -7.73 -15.06
N LEU A 356 4.95 -6.55 -14.62
CA LEU A 356 4.08 -5.45 -14.19
C LEU A 356 3.71 -4.49 -15.32
N VAL A 357 4.30 -4.66 -16.51
CA VAL A 357 4.22 -3.65 -17.58
C VAL A 357 2.78 -3.27 -17.95
N ALA A 358 1.87 -4.25 -18.02
CA ALA A 358 0.47 -4.01 -18.40
C ALA A 358 -0.42 -3.56 -17.23
N MET A 359 0.06 -3.61 -15.98
CA MET A 359 -0.76 -3.23 -14.83
C MET A 359 -1.14 -1.75 -14.91
N TYR A 360 -2.41 -1.47 -14.65
CA TYR A 360 -2.97 -0.12 -14.70
C TYR A 360 -3.06 0.48 -13.30
N GLY A 361 -3.21 1.80 -13.20
CA GLY A 361 -3.58 2.49 -11.96
C GLY A 361 -2.54 3.47 -11.43
N ALA A 362 -1.27 3.30 -11.79
CA ALA A 362 -0.22 4.28 -11.54
C ALA A 362 0.39 4.78 -12.86
N LYS A 363 0.68 6.08 -12.90
CA LYS A 363 1.42 6.70 -14.01
C LYS A 363 2.77 6.03 -14.25
N ARG A 364 3.36 6.25 -15.42
CA ARG A 364 4.68 5.70 -15.78
C ARG A 364 5.86 6.44 -15.14
N LEU A 365 7.00 5.76 -15.04
CA LEU A 365 8.25 6.40 -14.62
C LEU A 365 8.71 7.44 -15.66
N LYS A 366 9.23 8.57 -15.16
CA LYS A 366 9.90 9.59 -16.01
C LYS A 366 11.37 9.28 -16.27
N VAL A 367 11.91 8.25 -15.61
CA VAL A 367 13.28 7.76 -15.78
C VAL A 367 13.23 6.33 -16.30
N SER A 368 14.30 5.86 -16.92
CA SER A 368 14.36 4.49 -17.42
C SER A 368 14.25 3.47 -16.29
N PRO A 369 13.40 2.42 -16.40
CA PRO A 369 12.53 2.10 -17.53
C PRO A 369 11.19 2.88 -17.55
N ARG A 370 10.95 3.69 -18.58
CA ARG A 370 9.74 4.52 -18.76
C ARG A 370 8.48 3.71 -19.04
N TRP A 371 8.58 2.46 -19.47
CA TRP A 371 7.42 1.57 -19.58
C TRP A 371 6.91 1.08 -18.22
N ALA A 372 7.71 1.15 -17.16
CA ALA A 372 7.34 0.64 -15.85
C ALA A 372 6.42 1.60 -15.09
N PRO A 373 5.52 1.09 -14.22
CA PRO A 373 4.76 1.93 -13.32
C PRO A 373 5.65 2.78 -12.41
N SER A 374 5.17 3.95 -11.98
CA SER A 374 5.90 4.84 -11.06
C SER A 374 5.84 4.41 -9.60
N ARG A 375 4.96 3.47 -9.25
CA ARG A 375 4.80 2.86 -7.93
C ARG A 375 4.06 1.53 -8.05
N LEU A 376 4.20 0.67 -7.04
CA LEU A 376 3.51 -0.63 -6.99
C LEU A 376 2.13 -0.56 -6.33
N ALA A 377 1.90 0.45 -5.50
CA ALA A 377 0.63 0.66 -4.81
C ALA A 377 -0.41 1.25 -5.77
N GLY A 378 -1.66 0.80 -5.63
CA GLY A 378 -2.75 1.21 -6.53
C GLY A 378 -2.71 0.55 -7.91
N LEU A 379 -1.81 -0.41 -8.13
CA LEU A 379 -1.80 -1.18 -9.37
C LEU A 379 -2.89 -2.25 -9.36
N GLU A 380 -3.51 -2.42 -10.50
CA GLU A 380 -4.56 -3.39 -10.75
C GLU A 380 -4.32 -4.12 -12.07
N GLY A 381 -4.76 -5.38 -12.13
CA GLY A 381 -4.76 -6.17 -13.35
C GLY A 381 -4.01 -7.49 -13.24
N THR A 382 -3.69 -8.07 -14.40
CA THR A 382 -3.01 -9.35 -14.53
C THR A 382 -1.53 -9.16 -14.87
N VAL A 383 -0.72 -10.15 -14.49
CA VAL A 383 0.70 -10.17 -14.78
C VAL A 383 1.01 -11.05 -15.97
N HIS A 384 2.02 -10.68 -16.75
CA HIS A 384 2.41 -11.40 -17.96
C HIS A 384 3.84 -11.92 -17.85
N GLY A 385 4.02 -13.22 -18.02
CA GLY A 385 5.33 -13.89 -17.87
C GLY A 385 6.17 -13.98 -19.15
N ASP A 386 5.68 -13.47 -20.27
CA ASP A 386 6.27 -13.60 -21.61
C ASP A 386 7.16 -12.41 -22.02
N MET A 387 7.42 -11.48 -21.10
CA MET A 387 8.17 -10.27 -21.36
C MET A 387 9.68 -10.46 -21.11
N ILE A 388 10.51 -10.07 -22.07
CA ILE A 388 11.97 -10.20 -22.04
C ILE A 388 12.61 -8.83 -21.84
N TRP A 389 13.37 -8.65 -20.76
CA TRP A 389 14.13 -7.43 -20.50
C TRP A 389 15.42 -7.42 -21.32
N GLU A 390 15.54 -6.44 -22.21
CA GLU A 390 16.70 -6.21 -23.08
C GLU A 390 17.45 -4.93 -22.68
N GLU A 391 18.62 -4.72 -23.27
CA GLU A 391 19.44 -3.53 -23.01
C GLU A 391 18.72 -2.23 -23.38
N ARG A 392 17.93 -2.25 -24.47
CA ARG A 392 17.25 -1.06 -25.02
C ARG A 392 15.79 -0.91 -24.58
N GLY A 393 15.20 -1.93 -23.98
CA GLY A 393 13.79 -1.91 -23.61
C GLY A 393 13.26 -3.24 -23.07
N LEU A 394 11.95 -3.41 -23.14
CA LEU A 394 11.25 -4.63 -22.78
C LEU A 394 10.51 -5.20 -23.99
N ARG A 395 10.92 -6.39 -24.45
CA ARG A 395 10.32 -7.05 -25.61
C ARG A 395 9.17 -7.96 -25.20
N GLY A 396 8.10 -7.97 -25.97
CA GLY A 396 7.01 -8.94 -25.81
C GLY A 396 6.12 -9.00 -27.04
N MET A 397 5.23 -10.00 -27.04
CA MET A 397 4.23 -10.17 -28.09
C MET A 397 2.97 -9.37 -27.73
N TRP A 398 2.46 -8.60 -28.69
CA TRP A 398 1.30 -7.72 -28.51
C TRP A 398 0.41 -7.73 -29.75
N TYR A 399 -0.90 -7.78 -29.53
CA TYR A 399 -1.88 -7.34 -30.52
C TYR A 399 -1.86 -5.82 -30.55
N ARG A 400 -1.82 -5.24 -31.75
CA ARG A 400 -1.76 -3.78 -31.93
C ARG A 400 -2.94 -3.28 -32.75
N GLU A 401 -3.55 -2.19 -32.30
CA GLU A 401 -4.58 -1.47 -33.04
C GLU A 401 -4.27 0.02 -33.06
N ARG A 402 -4.38 0.66 -34.24
CA ARG A 402 -4.16 2.10 -34.35
C ARG A 402 -5.33 2.84 -33.76
N ILE A 403 -5.06 3.86 -32.95
CA ILE A 403 -6.09 4.73 -32.37
C ILE A 403 -6.33 5.88 -33.37
N ALA A 404 -7.47 5.84 -34.06
CA ALA A 404 -7.81 6.82 -35.09
C ALA A 404 -8.36 8.13 -34.50
N SER A 405 -9.20 8.00 -33.47
CA SER A 405 -9.76 9.14 -32.74
C SER A 405 -10.21 8.70 -31.34
N PHE A 406 -10.57 9.67 -30.50
CA PHE A 406 -11.10 9.37 -29.17
C PHE A 406 -12.14 10.41 -28.73
N THR A 407 -12.93 10.05 -27.73
CA THR A 407 -13.85 10.95 -27.04
C THR A 407 -13.67 10.79 -25.53
N GLU A 408 -13.48 11.90 -24.82
CA GLU A 408 -13.43 11.89 -23.36
C GLU A 408 -14.83 11.63 -22.79
N LEU A 409 -14.89 10.74 -21.80
CA LEU A 409 -16.13 10.38 -21.11
C LEU A 409 -16.12 10.99 -19.72
N VAL A 410 -17.21 11.67 -19.36
CA VAL A 410 -17.42 12.17 -18.01
C VAL A 410 -17.89 11.02 -17.13
N LEU A 411 -16.98 10.43 -16.36
CA LEU A 411 -17.35 9.56 -15.25
C LEU A 411 -17.42 10.41 -13.97
N GLY A 412 -18.31 10.03 -13.06
CA GLY A 412 -18.45 10.70 -11.77
C GLY A 412 -17.11 10.89 -11.04
N LYS A 413 -17.01 11.97 -10.26
CA LYS A 413 -15.83 12.49 -9.53
C LYS A 413 -14.58 11.61 -9.57
N GLY A 414 -13.61 12.00 -10.40
CA GLY A 414 -12.20 11.60 -10.29
C GLY A 414 -11.73 10.44 -11.16
N ARG A 415 -12.63 9.76 -11.89
CA ARG A 415 -12.24 8.75 -12.89
C ARG A 415 -12.26 9.36 -14.28
N ARG A 416 -11.15 9.28 -15.00
CA ARG A 416 -11.06 9.65 -16.41
C ARG A 416 -11.31 8.40 -17.24
N ALA A 417 -12.20 8.48 -18.20
CA ALA A 417 -12.38 7.44 -19.20
C ALA A 417 -12.41 8.05 -20.59
N MET A 418 -12.03 7.23 -21.56
CA MET A 418 -12.01 7.62 -22.97
C MET A 418 -12.66 6.50 -23.77
N ARG A 419 -13.42 6.87 -24.80
CA ARG A 419 -13.77 5.96 -25.87
C ARG A 419 -12.74 6.13 -26.98
N LEU A 420 -12.01 5.07 -27.29
CA LEU A 420 -11.03 5.01 -28.37
C LEU A 420 -11.68 4.35 -29.58
N PHE A 421 -11.65 5.03 -30.73
CA PHE A 421 -12.06 4.45 -32.01
C PHE A 421 -10.81 3.89 -32.68
N LEU A 422 -10.87 2.61 -33.02
CA LEU A 422 -9.72 1.84 -33.48
C LEU A 422 -9.85 1.53 -34.98
N SER A 423 -8.71 1.42 -35.66
CA SER A 423 -8.56 1.18 -37.11
C SER A 423 -8.87 2.37 -38.03
N ASP A 424 -8.28 2.35 -39.24
CA ASP A 424 -8.51 3.32 -40.35
C ASP A 424 -9.63 2.87 -41.31
N ARG A 425 -10.22 1.70 -41.09
CA ARG A 425 -11.20 1.09 -42.00
C ARG A 425 -12.61 1.40 -41.51
N ASP A 426 -13.61 1.24 -42.39
CA ASP A 426 -15.05 1.36 -42.09
C ASP A 426 -15.51 0.25 -41.11
N CYS A 427 -14.95 0.26 -39.90
CA CYS A 427 -15.22 -0.67 -38.83
C CYS A 427 -15.81 0.11 -37.66
N ASP A 428 -16.94 -0.32 -37.11
CA ASP A 428 -17.49 0.19 -35.85
C ASP A 428 -16.67 -0.26 -34.61
N LEU A 429 -15.36 -0.48 -34.77
CA LEU A 429 -14.48 -0.98 -33.71
C LEU A 429 -14.12 0.15 -32.74
N TRP A 430 -14.58 0.04 -31.50
CA TRP A 430 -14.20 0.96 -30.44
C TRP A 430 -14.06 0.24 -29.09
N CYS A 431 -13.30 0.85 -28.20
CA CYS A 431 -13.23 0.42 -26.81
C CYS A 431 -13.34 1.60 -25.85
N GLU A 432 -13.97 1.38 -24.70
CA GLU A 432 -13.91 2.30 -23.58
C GLU A 432 -12.79 1.89 -22.65
N VAL A 433 -11.97 2.85 -22.26
CA VAL A 433 -10.77 2.61 -21.47
C VAL A 433 -10.73 3.54 -20.26
N LEU A 434 -10.19 3.05 -19.14
CA LEU A 434 -10.00 3.81 -17.91
C LEU A 434 -8.59 4.38 -17.85
N VAL A 435 -8.48 5.68 -17.64
CA VAL A 435 -7.20 6.37 -17.48
C VAL A 435 -6.92 6.54 -15.99
N GLY A 436 -5.69 6.25 -15.57
CA GLY A 436 -5.24 6.40 -14.19
C GLY A 436 -5.55 7.80 -13.65
N ALA A 437 -6.03 7.88 -12.40
CA ALA A 437 -6.40 9.16 -11.81
C ALA A 437 -5.19 10.09 -11.64
N ASP A 438 -4.00 9.52 -11.46
CA ASP A 438 -2.72 10.19 -11.28
C ASP A 438 -1.97 10.49 -12.59
N GLU A 439 -2.57 10.20 -13.75
CA GLU A 439 -1.96 10.52 -15.04
C GLU A 439 -1.84 12.04 -15.23
N GLU A 440 -0.66 12.46 -15.67
CA GLU A 440 -0.29 13.86 -15.78
C GLU A 440 -0.86 14.49 -17.06
N ALA A 441 -1.17 15.80 -17.00
CA ALA A 441 -1.69 16.52 -18.15
C ALA A 441 -0.75 16.44 -19.37
N GLU A 442 0.56 16.52 -19.15
CA GLU A 442 1.59 16.40 -20.19
C GLU A 442 1.50 15.07 -20.94
N THR A 443 1.32 13.94 -20.23
CA THR A 443 1.15 12.61 -20.85
C THR A 443 -0.12 12.55 -21.70
N ILE A 444 -1.21 13.13 -21.20
CA ILE A 444 -2.48 13.18 -21.93
C ILE A 444 -2.38 14.06 -23.17
N ASP A 445 -1.71 15.22 -23.09
CA ASP A 445 -1.48 16.09 -24.23
C ASP A 445 -0.55 15.44 -25.26
N GLY A 446 0.46 14.70 -24.81
CA GLY A 446 1.31 13.86 -25.66
C GLY A 446 0.50 12.79 -26.40
N PHE A 447 -0.41 12.10 -25.70
CA PHE A 447 -1.35 11.16 -26.32
C PHE A 447 -2.25 11.83 -27.37
N LYS A 448 -2.83 13.00 -27.05
CA LYS A 448 -3.68 13.75 -27.99
C LYS A 448 -2.93 14.09 -29.27
N LYS A 449 -1.69 14.54 -29.13
CA LYS A 449 -0.80 14.83 -30.26
C LYS A 449 -0.49 13.57 -31.05
N ALA A 450 -0.12 12.47 -30.39
CA ALA A 450 0.19 11.19 -31.04
C ALA A 450 -1.00 10.64 -31.84
N VAL A 451 -2.24 10.80 -31.35
CA VAL A 451 -3.45 10.44 -32.12
C VAL A 451 -3.60 11.34 -33.34
N GLY A 452 -3.46 12.66 -33.18
CA GLY A 452 -3.54 13.62 -34.30
C GLY A 452 -2.50 13.38 -35.39
N ASP A 453 -1.29 12.92 -35.00
CA ASP A 453 -0.20 12.57 -35.90
C ASP A 453 -0.34 11.15 -36.49
N GLY A 454 -1.34 10.37 -36.07
CA GLY A 454 -1.52 8.97 -36.51
C GLY A 454 -0.48 7.99 -35.96
N ARG A 455 0.21 8.35 -34.88
CA ARG A 455 1.31 7.59 -34.24
C ARG A 455 0.90 6.84 -32.98
N ALA A 456 -0.36 6.96 -32.54
CA ALA A 456 -0.88 6.31 -31.33
C ALA A 456 -1.48 4.92 -31.60
N PHE A 457 -1.13 3.96 -30.74
CA PHE A 457 -1.60 2.57 -30.82
C PHE A 457 -2.05 2.06 -29.44
N LEU A 458 -3.02 1.16 -29.47
CA LEU A 458 -3.46 0.37 -28.32
C LEU A 458 -2.86 -1.03 -28.44
N PHE A 459 -2.11 -1.45 -27.42
CA PHE A 459 -1.48 -2.76 -27.35
C PHE A 459 -2.16 -3.63 -26.28
N CYS A 460 -2.58 -4.83 -26.68
CA CYS A 460 -3.24 -5.80 -25.80
C CYS A 460 -2.54 -7.17 -25.87
N LYS A 461 -2.65 -7.94 -24.79
CA LYS A 461 -2.13 -9.33 -24.77
C LYS A 461 -3.04 -10.35 -25.44
N HIS A 462 -4.29 -9.97 -25.68
CA HIS A 462 -5.27 -10.75 -26.43
C HIS A 462 -5.87 -9.86 -27.52
N GLN A 463 -6.47 -10.50 -28.52
CA GLN A 463 -7.25 -9.81 -29.54
C GLN A 463 -8.39 -9.00 -28.89
N ILE A 464 -8.69 -7.83 -29.44
CA ILE A 464 -9.78 -6.99 -28.96
C ILE A 464 -11.06 -7.44 -29.66
N ALA A 465 -12.05 -7.91 -28.91
CA ALA A 465 -13.30 -8.43 -29.47
C ALA A 465 -14.50 -8.09 -28.57
N ASP A 466 -15.71 -8.20 -29.10
CA ASP A 466 -16.94 -8.03 -28.34
C ASP A 466 -16.95 -8.89 -27.06
N GLY A 467 -17.32 -8.26 -25.94
CA GLY A 467 -17.34 -8.93 -24.63
C GLY A 467 -16.00 -8.99 -23.90
N VAL A 468 -14.90 -8.58 -24.52
CA VAL A 468 -13.61 -8.36 -23.85
C VAL A 468 -13.75 -7.19 -22.86
N GLY A 469 -13.33 -7.40 -21.60
CA GLY A 469 -13.47 -6.44 -20.50
C GLY A 469 -14.56 -6.76 -19.47
N LEU A 470 -15.34 -7.84 -19.66
CA LEU A 470 -16.46 -8.22 -18.79
C LEU A 470 -16.31 -9.58 -18.07
N GLU A 471 -15.15 -10.22 -18.11
CA GLU A 471 -14.89 -11.35 -17.22
C GLU A 471 -14.76 -10.87 -15.77
N ARG A 472 -15.90 -10.90 -15.07
CA ARG A 472 -16.06 -10.96 -13.61
C ARG A 472 -14.97 -10.24 -12.78
N GLY A 473 -14.80 -8.94 -12.99
CA GLY A 473 -14.06 -8.07 -12.08
C GLY A 473 -12.58 -7.85 -12.39
N THR A 474 -12.06 -8.37 -13.51
CA THR A 474 -10.72 -8.00 -14.02
C THR A 474 -10.88 -7.35 -15.38
N ALA A 475 -10.87 -6.01 -15.43
CA ALA A 475 -10.84 -5.28 -16.70
C ALA A 475 -9.58 -5.69 -17.48
N SER A 476 -9.71 -6.14 -18.72
CA SER A 476 -8.57 -6.48 -19.59
C SER A 476 -7.61 -5.30 -19.67
N GLN A 477 -6.31 -5.52 -19.47
CA GLN A 477 -5.33 -4.44 -19.46
C GLN A 477 -4.72 -4.22 -20.84
N ALA A 478 -4.39 -2.97 -21.12
CA ALA A 478 -3.79 -2.55 -22.37
C ALA A 478 -2.74 -1.46 -22.14
N LEU A 479 -1.88 -1.24 -23.13
CA LEU A 479 -0.94 -0.13 -23.17
C LEU A 479 -1.35 0.83 -24.28
N VAL A 480 -1.33 2.13 -23.97
CA VAL A 480 -1.36 3.16 -25.00
C VAL A 480 0.09 3.55 -25.28
N VAL A 481 0.49 3.43 -26.55
CA VAL A 481 1.87 3.61 -26.99
C VAL A 481 1.95 4.55 -28.18
N GLU A 482 3.13 5.11 -28.41
CA GLU A 482 3.45 5.98 -29.54
C GLU A 482 4.62 5.40 -30.35
N THR A 483 4.50 5.42 -31.68
CA THR A 483 5.59 5.08 -32.60
C THR A 483 6.48 6.29 -32.88
N LEU A 484 7.78 6.05 -33.08
CA LEU A 484 8.75 7.08 -33.42
C LEU A 484 8.87 7.24 -34.94
N ASP A 485 9.06 8.49 -35.39
CA ASP A 485 9.16 8.85 -36.81
C ASP A 485 10.22 8.01 -37.54
N GLY A 486 9.81 7.33 -38.62
CA GLY A 486 10.71 6.59 -39.51
C GLY A 486 10.64 5.07 -39.48
N GLY A 487 9.77 4.47 -38.64
CA GLY A 487 9.24 3.12 -38.89
C GLY A 487 10.27 1.99 -39.08
N GLN A 488 11.44 2.04 -38.42
CA GLN A 488 12.22 0.81 -38.26
C GLN A 488 11.58 -0.05 -37.17
N ASP A 489 11.10 -1.20 -37.64
CA ASP A 489 10.42 -2.31 -36.97
C ASP A 489 10.56 -2.42 -35.44
N GLY A 490 9.42 -2.23 -34.78
CA GLY A 490 9.15 -2.84 -33.49
C GLY A 490 9.67 -2.09 -32.27
N GLU A 491 9.93 -0.78 -32.31
CA GLU A 491 10.19 0.02 -31.11
C GLU A 491 9.10 1.07 -30.84
N VAL A 492 8.64 1.17 -29.60
CA VAL A 492 7.60 2.13 -29.18
C VAL A 492 7.91 2.75 -27.83
N ASP A 493 7.39 3.95 -27.58
CA ASP A 493 7.35 4.57 -26.24
C ASP A 493 5.98 4.31 -25.61
N VAL A 494 5.96 3.89 -24.33
CA VAL A 494 4.71 3.69 -23.58
C VAL A 494 4.27 5.03 -23.01
N LEU A 495 3.05 5.47 -23.37
CA LEU A 495 2.46 6.68 -22.82
C LEU A 495 1.83 6.38 -21.45
N PHE A 496 0.92 5.40 -21.38
CA PHE A 496 0.28 4.96 -20.13
C PHE A 496 -0.30 3.54 -20.23
N ALA A 497 -0.55 2.90 -19.08
CA ALA A 497 -1.41 1.69 -19.03
C ALA A 497 -2.87 2.07 -18.84
N THR A 498 -3.74 1.22 -19.36
CA THR A 498 -5.19 1.44 -19.31
C THR A 498 -5.92 0.13 -19.08
N ALA A 499 -7.17 0.24 -18.61
CA ALA A 499 -8.06 -0.90 -18.41
C ALA A 499 -9.28 -0.79 -19.34
N LEU A 500 -9.55 -1.84 -20.11
CA LEU A 500 -10.69 -1.95 -21.01
C LEU A 500 -11.98 -2.19 -20.21
N ARG A 501 -12.95 -1.30 -20.39
CA ARG A 501 -14.26 -1.32 -19.73
C ARG A 501 -15.34 -1.93 -20.61
N ALA A 502 -15.31 -1.62 -21.90
CA ALA A 502 -16.26 -2.10 -22.89
C ALA A 502 -15.58 -2.11 -24.26
N VAL A 503 -16.01 -3.02 -25.13
CA VAL A 503 -15.55 -3.15 -26.50
C VAL A 503 -16.76 -3.36 -27.39
N GLN A 504 -16.75 -2.74 -28.57
CA GLN A 504 -17.66 -3.05 -29.67
C GLN A 504 -16.81 -3.38 -30.91
N GLY A 505 -17.14 -4.47 -31.61
CA GLY A 505 -16.44 -4.96 -32.79
C GLY A 505 -15.31 -5.94 -32.49
N GLU A 506 -14.70 -6.46 -33.55
CA GLU A 506 -13.56 -7.37 -33.50
C GLU A 506 -12.36 -6.79 -34.25
N SER A 507 -11.23 -6.75 -33.57
CA SER A 507 -9.92 -6.37 -34.11
C SER A 507 -9.42 -7.45 -35.06
N SER A 508 -8.94 -7.05 -36.23
CA SER A 508 -8.19 -7.93 -37.15
C SER A 508 -6.68 -7.82 -36.95
N GLY A 509 -6.24 -7.21 -35.84
CA GLY A 509 -4.85 -6.94 -35.55
C GLY A 509 -4.07 -8.24 -35.37
N GLU A 510 -2.92 -8.35 -36.02
CA GLU A 510 -2.01 -9.47 -35.83
C GLU A 510 -1.13 -9.25 -34.60
N GLN A 511 -0.75 -10.35 -33.95
CA GLN A 511 0.19 -10.31 -32.85
C GLN A 511 1.61 -10.14 -33.38
N SER A 512 2.34 -9.14 -32.90
CA SER A 512 3.71 -8.85 -33.32
C SER A 512 4.64 -8.70 -32.12
N SER A 513 5.93 -9.02 -32.32
CA SER A 513 6.97 -8.77 -31.33
C SER A 513 7.34 -7.30 -31.34
N VAL A 514 7.24 -6.63 -30.20
CA VAL A 514 7.56 -5.21 -30.04
C VAL A 514 8.44 -5.00 -28.82
N LEU A 515 9.38 -4.08 -28.95
CA LEU A 515 10.28 -3.57 -27.92
C LEU A 515 9.71 -2.26 -27.36
N LEU A 516 9.33 -2.28 -26.10
CA LEU A 516 8.93 -1.10 -25.34
C LEU A 516 10.19 -0.41 -24.83
N ARG A 517 10.49 0.80 -25.29
CA ARG A 517 11.74 1.48 -24.96
C ARG A 517 11.81 1.81 -23.47
N HIS A 518 13.04 1.73 -22.98
CA HIS A 518 13.42 2.22 -21.66
C HIS A 518 13.12 3.70 -21.44
#